data_AF-A0A1Q2CZV1-F1
#
_entry.id   AF-A0A1Q2CZV1-F1
#
_cell.length_a   1.000
_cell.length_b   1.000
_cell.length_c   1.000
_cell.angle_alpha   90.00
_cell.angle_beta   90.00
_cell.angle_gamma   90.00
#
_symmetry.space_group_name_H-M   'P 1'
#
loop_
_entity.id
_entity.type
_entity.pdbx_description
1 polymer ?
#
loop_
_entity_poly.entity_id
_entity_poly.type
_entity_poly.pdbx_seq_one_letter_code
_entity_poly.pdbx_strand_id
1 'polypeptide(L)'
;MMTLPPERDLPGGDRMADEILAGVEPARPAPGRNRALLAVLVAAAAVVVVALVLVQLLWLGRETAPAEPSPSPVVSAEPGTVADLDGGNAATVSSAMVLESYPVQIAYVGEVCGPQASDAVWEHRVDDGQWTSEAATTPAQPQEATLRGCEPLELTPLGTFTDGTVVEFRVSLGEVEATWGPAPTQLVDPAPTPAPDPSPEASELASPATAPSPPATPQVVSPPPATRSAEPTSSGAQRPSGPVELTAEVGQTVSTRYFDVTVTELATDDSGLAWGAKVQVCYAAPHPEQNADATTRTSLDPWSFSVQDGEGPGTGPQWIKARDLPPSTRWSPGYATKLLKLGECNRGWVQVEPGNPDLFLPTLRYAPADFDDDVRWEFNG
;
A
#
# COMPACT_ATOMS: atom_id res chain seq x y z
N MET A 1 -28.60 -14.83 34.87
CA MET A 1 -29.54 -13.70 34.99
C MET A 1 -28.88 -12.65 35.88
N MET A 2 -28.16 -11.71 35.30
CA MET A 2 -27.62 -10.55 36.03
C MET A 2 -28.61 -9.41 35.89
N THR A 3 -29.26 -9.06 36.99
CA THR A 3 -30.18 -7.93 37.10
C THR A 3 -29.35 -6.65 37.19
N LEU A 4 -29.44 -5.79 36.18
CA LEU A 4 -28.87 -4.44 36.23
C LEU A 4 -29.61 -3.61 37.30
N PRO A 5 -28.91 -2.72 38.02
CA PRO A 5 -29.52 -1.83 39.00
C PRO A 5 -30.45 -0.81 38.31
N PRO A 6 -31.53 -0.37 38.98
CA PRO A 6 -32.49 0.56 38.41
C PRO A 6 -31.84 1.92 38.13
N GLU A 7 -32.17 2.48 36.97
CA GLU A 7 -31.77 3.84 36.58
C GLU A 7 -32.21 4.84 37.65
N ARG A 8 -31.25 5.64 38.12
CA ARG A 8 -31.54 6.79 38.97
C ARG A 8 -32.10 7.89 38.09
N ASP A 9 -33.41 8.02 38.12
CA ASP A 9 -34.14 9.18 37.64
C ASP A 9 -33.58 10.43 38.35
N LEU A 10 -32.91 11.30 37.62
CA LEU A 10 -32.36 12.56 38.13
C LEU A 10 -33.44 13.65 37.99
N PRO A 11 -34.13 14.03 39.08
CA PRO A 11 -35.15 15.07 38.99
C PRO A 11 -34.48 16.43 38.76
N GLY A 12 -34.66 17.01 37.57
CA GLY A 12 -34.34 18.42 37.33
C GLY A 12 -33.48 18.76 36.12
N GLY A 13 -33.28 17.86 35.15
CA GLY A 13 -32.57 18.17 33.90
C GLY A 13 -33.12 19.40 33.18
N ASP A 14 -34.45 19.53 33.10
CA ASP A 14 -35.11 20.67 32.46
C ASP A 14 -34.88 22.00 33.20
N ARG A 15 -34.65 21.94 34.52
CA ARG A 15 -34.41 23.14 35.34
C ARG A 15 -33.00 23.72 35.17
N MET A 16 -32.03 22.87 34.82
CA MET A 16 -30.66 23.31 34.52
C MET A 16 -30.57 24.02 33.17
N ALA A 17 -31.37 23.60 32.18
CA ALA A 17 -31.41 24.26 30.88
C ALA A 17 -31.98 25.69 30.97
N ASP A 18 -33.01 25.90 31.78
CA ASP A 18 -33.62 27.21 31.99
C ASP A 18 -32.71 28.19 32.77
N GLU A 19 -31.89 27.70 33.71
CA GLU A 19 -30.91 28.55 34.42
C GLU A 19 -29.74 29.00 33.53
N ILE A 20 -29.33 28.19 32.55
CA ILE A 20 -28.29 28.58 31.59
C ILE A 20 -28.82 29.64 30.61
N LEU A 21 -30.08 29.53 30.18
CA LEU A 21 -30.71 30.49 29.28
C LEU A 21 -31.07 31.81 29.98
N ALA A 22 -31.37 31.81 31.28
CA ALA A 22 -31.68 33.01 32.06
C ALA A 22 -30.46 33.89 32.38
N GLY A 23 -29.23 33.36 32.27
CA GLY A 23 -27.99 34.11 32.53
C GLY A 23 -27.47 34.95 31.35
N VAL A 24 -28.08 34.83 30.16
CA VAL A 24 -27.69 35.57 28.97
C VAL A 24 -28.56 36.82 28.84
N GLU A 25 -28.24 37.87 29.62
CA GLU A 25 -28.84 39.19 29.39
C GLU A 25 -28.38 39.73 28.01
N PRO A 26 -29.31 40.03 27.09
CA PRO A 26 -28.95 40.69 25.84
C PRO A 26 -28.44 42.10 26.16
N ALA A 27 -27.16 42.35 25.86
CA ALA A 27 -26.53 43.65 26.02
C ALA A 27 -27.38 44.73 25.31
N ARG A 28 -28.04 45.59 26.08
CA ARG A 28 -28.81 46.72 25.55
C ARG A 28 -27.86 47.62 24.75
N PRO A 29 -28.12 47.89 23.47
CA PRO A 29 -27.28 48.80 22.70
C PRO A 29 -27.44 50.22 23.27
N ALA A 30 -26.34 50.78 23.77
CA ALA A 30 -26.28 52.18 24.17
C ALA A 30 -26.60 53.08 22.95
N PRO A 31 -27.50 54.06 23.08
CA PRO A 31 -27.84 54.91 21.96
C PRO A 31 -26.76 55.99 21.77
N GLY A 32 -26.32 56.14 20.51
CA GLY A 32 -26.05 57.46 19.96
C GLY A 32 -24.65 58.04 20.16
N ARG A 33 -23.63 57.39 19.59
CA ARG A 33 -22.51 58.04 18.87
C ARG A 33 -21.67 56.95 18.24
N ASN A 34 -21.23 57.14 16.99
CA ASN A 34 -20.27 56.29 16.26
C ASN A 34 -20.82 55.25 15.27
N ARG A 35 -22.07 55.38 14.78
CA ARG A 35 -22.48 54.63 13.57
C ARG A 35 -21.62 54.98 12.34
N ALA A 36 -21.18 56.24 12.24
CA ALA A 36 -20.26 56.66 11.18
C ALA A 36 -18.87 56.03 11.32
N LEU A 37 -18.36 55.90 12.55
CA LEU A 37 -17.04 55.32 12.80
C LEU A 37 -17.03 53.80 12.59
N LEU A 38 -18.12 53.12 12.95
CA LEU A 38 -18.30 51.70 12.67
C LEU A 38 -18.39 51.43 11.15
N ALA A 39 -19.13 52.26 10.41
CA ALA A 39 -19.22 52.14 8.95
C ALA A 39 -17.86 52.35 8.27
N VAL A 40 -17.05 53.30 8.73
CA VAL A 40 -15.69 53.54 8.23
C VAL A 40 -14.77 52.36 8.54
N LEU A 41 -14.85 51.78 9.74
CA LEU A 41 -14.04 50.59 10.10
C LEU A 41 -14.42 49.36 9.29
N VAL A 42 -15.72 49.13 9.06
CA VAL A 42 -16.19 48.00 8.22
C VAL A 42 -15.75 48.18 6.76
N ALA A 43 -15.83 49.40 6.22
CA ALA A 43 -15.35 49.68 4.86
C ALA A 43 -13.83 49.50 4.74
N ALA A 44 -13.05 49.94 5.73
CA ALA A 44 -11.60 49.74 5.75
C ALA A 44 -11.22 48.26 5.83
N ALA A 45 -11.91 47.48 6.67
CA ALA A 45 -11.70 46.04 6.76
C ALA A 45 -12.01 45.31 5.44
N ALA A 46 -13.10 45.69 4.76
CA ALA A 46 -13.46 45.11 3.46
C ALA A 46 -12.39 45.38 2.39
N VAL A 47 -11.80 46.59 2.36
CA VAL A 47 -10.72 46.92 1.42
C VAL A 47 -9.46 46.09 1.69
N VAL A 48 -9.12 45.84 2.95
CA VAL A 48 -7.97 45.00 3.32
C VAL A 48 -8.19 43.54 2.90
N VAL A 49 -9.39 43.00 3.10
CA VAL A 49 -9.73 41.64 2.66
C VAL A 49 -9.66 41.51 1.14
N VAL A 50 -10.22 42.46 0.39
CA VAL A 50 -10.15 42.46 -1.08
C VAL A 50 -8.70 42.57 -1.58
N ALA A 51 -7.87 43.40 -0.94
CA ALA A 51 -6.45 43.51 -1.27
C ALA A 51 -5.69 42.19 -0.99
N LEU A 52 -5.96 41.51 0.12
CA LEU A 52 -5.36 40.21 0.44
C LEU A 52 -5.78 39.12 -0.54
N VAL A 53 -7.05 39.09 -0.93
CA VAL A 53 -7.55 38.16 -1.95
C VAL A 53 -6.89 38.41 -3.30
N LEU A 54 -6.74 39.68 -3.72
CA LEU A 54 -6.03 40.02 -4.96
C LEU A 54 -4.55 39.64 -4.91
N VAL A 55 -3.87 39.82 -3.77
CA VAL A 55 -2.48 39.40 -3.58
C VAL A 55 -2.35 37.88 -3.66
N GLN A 56 -3.27 37.13 -3.05
CA GLN A 56 -3.29 35.67 -3.18
C GLN A 56 -3.53 35.23 -4.63
N LEU A 57 -4.51 35.82 -5.33
CA LEU A 57 -4.79 35.49 -6.72
C LEU A 57 -3.62 35.82 -7.65
N LEU A 58 -2.88 36.91 -7.38
CA LEU A 58 -1.66 37.25 -8.12
C LEU A 58 -0.48 36.33 -7.80
N TRP A 59 -0.40 35.78 -6.59
CA TRP A 59 0.59 34.76 -6.23
C TRP A 59 0.27 33.40 -6.86
N LEU A 60 -1.00 32.98 -6.83
CA LEU A 60 -1.48 31.75 -7.49
C LEU A 60 -1.36 31.83 -9.02
N GLY A 61 -1.51 33.01 -9.62
CA GLY A 61 -1.35 33.21 -11.06
C GLY A 61 0.11 33.25 -11.56
N ARG A 62 1.10 33.14 -10.67
CA ARG A 62 2.53 33.24 -11.02
C ARG A 62 3.25 31.90 -11.06
N GLU A 63 2.53 30.79 -10.90
CA GLU A 63 3.09 29.47 -11.12
C GLU A 63 3.30 29.23 -12.62
N THR A 64 4.56 28.95 -12.92
CA THR A 64 5.12 28.54 -14.19
C THR A 64 4.26 27.50 -14.89
N ALA A 65 4.23 27.57 -16.23
CA ALA A 65 3.66 26.54 -17.10
C ALA A 65 3.95 25.12 -16.56
N PRO A 66 2.99 24.19 -16.60
CA PRO A 66 3.17 22.86 -16.05
C PRO A 66 4.39 22.22 -16.71
N ALA A 67 5.41 21.96 -15.91
CA ALA A 67 6.45 21.01 -16.28
C ALA A 67 5.76 19.67 -16.53
N GLU A 68 6.10 19.01 -17.63
CA GLU A 68 5.67 17.63 -17.88
C GLU A 68 5.89 16.78 -16.63
N PRO A 69 4.93 15.91 -16.24
CA PRO A 69 5.14 15.00 -15.13
C PRO A 69 6.35 14.12 -15.46
N SER A 70 7.43 14.33 -14.70
CA SER A 70 8.61 13.46 -14.73
C SER A 70 8.15 12.04 -14.37
N PRO A 71 8.63 11.00 -15.08
CA PRO A 71 8.25 9.62 -14.80
C PRO A 71 8.61 9.26 -13.35
N SER A 72 7.75 8.49 -12.68
CA SER A 72 8.06 7.92 -11.37
C SER A 72 9.33 7.05 -11.45
N PRO A 73 10.27 7.17 -10.51
CA PRO A 73 11.47 6.34 -10.52
C PRO A 73 11.09 4.87 -10.35
N VAL A 74 11.44 4.05 -11.35
CA VAL A 74 11.33 2.58 -11.28
C VAL A 74 12.64 2.05 -10.72
N VAL A 75 12.64 1.62 -9.46
CA VAL A 75 13.76 0.88 -8.87
C VAL A 75 13.52 -0.61 -9.11
N SER A 76 14.43 -1.24 -9.84
CA SER A 76 14.44 -2.68 -10.08
C SER A 76 15.60 -3.28 -9.28
N ALA A 77 15.32 -3.82 -8.10
CA ALA A 77 16.22 -4.73 -7.41
C ALA A 77 15.69 -6.15 -7.61
N GLU A 78 16.50 -7.09 -8.11
CA GLU A 78 16.12 -8.51 -8.13
C GLU A 78 16.15 -9.05 -6.69
N PRO A 79 15.01 -9.39 -6.08
CA PRO A 79 14.99 -10.01 -4.77
C PRO A 79 15.51 -11.45 -4.86
N GLY A 80 16.28 -11.90 -3.88
CA GLY A 80 16.65 -13.31 -3.74
C GLY A 80 18.05 -13.71 -4.22
N THR A 81 18.97 -12.77 -4.43
CA THR A 81 20.39 -13.11 -4.61
C THR A 81 20.99 -13.56 -3.28
N VAL A 82 21.33 -14.84 -3.18
CA VAL A 82 22.08 -15.41 -2.05
C VAL A 82 23.57 -15.33 -2.38
N ALA A 83 24.34 -14.65 -1.54
CA ALA A 83 25.80 -14.70 -1.59
C ALA A 83 26.34 -15.66 -0.53
N ASP A 84 27.19 -16.59 -0.94
CA ASP A 84 27.99 -17.44 -0.03
C ASP A 84 29.17 -16.61 0.48
N LEU A 85 29.27 -16.44 1.80
CA LEU A 85 30.30 -15.62 2.46
C LEU A 85 31.44 -16.48 3.04
N ASP A 86 31.61 -17.72 2.55
CA ASP A 86 32.50 -18.74 3.08
C ASP A 86 32.20 -19.09 4.56
N GLY A 87 32.79 -20.20 5.03
CA GLY A 87 32.64 -20.63 6.44
C GLY A 87 31.22 -21.08 6.82
N GLY A 88 30.34 -21.30 5.84
CA GLY A 88 28.93 -21.65 6.06
C GLY A 88 28.03 -20.45 6.36
N ASN A 89 28.48 -19.25 6.05
CA ASN A 89 27.68 -18.04 6.16
C ASN A 89 27.03 -17.71 4.80
N ALA A 90 25.77 -17.27 4.82
CA ALA A 90 25.06 -16.81 3.64
C ALA A 90 24.38 -15.48 3.92
N ALA A 91 24.45 -14.54 2.97
CA ALA A 91 23.73 -13.28 3.02
C ALA A 91 22.64 -13.25 1.96
N THR A 92 21.46 -12.78 2.35
CA THR A 92 20.30 -12.63 1.45
C THR A 92 19.74 -11.22 1.57
N VAL A 93 19.51 -10.57 0.44
CA VAL A 93 18.74 -9.32 0.36
C VAL A 93 17.29 -9.68 0.02
N SER A 94 16.40 -9.50 0.99
CA SER A 94 15.01 -9.94 0.90
C SER A 94 14.13 -8.90 0.22
N SER A 95 14.34 -7.61 0.45
CA SER A 95 13.60 -6.52 -0.21
C SER A 95 14.29 -5.16 -0.06
N ALA A 96 14.14 -4.33 -1.09
CA ALA A 96 14.33 -2.88 -1.02
C ALA A 96 12.93 -2.24 -1.05
N MET A 97 12.55 -1.55 0.02
CA MET A 97 11.28 -0.83 0.11
C MET A 97 11.51 0.66 -0.13
N VAL A 98 10.80 1.21 -1.11
CA VAL A 98 10.67 2.65 -1.27
C VAL A 98 9.47 3.08 -0.43
N LEU A 99 9.71 3.84 0.64
CA LEU A 99 8.67 4.49 1.42
C LEU A 99 8.25 5.74 0.64
N GLU A 100 7.01 5.75 0.14
CA GLU A 100 6.37 6.89 -0.52
C GLU A 100 6.06 8.02 0.49
N SER A 101 7.07 8.51 1.17
CA SER A 101 7.05 9.82 1.83
C SER A 101 7.80 10.79 0.94
N TYR A 102 7.40 12.07 0.90
CA TYR A 102 8.23 13.10 0.29
C TYR A 102 8.96 13.83 1.42
N PRO A 103 10.31 13.83 1.42
CA PRO A 103 11.21 13.15 0.45
C PRO A 103 11.30 11.62 0.62
N VAL A 104 11.57 10.92 -0.50
CA VAL A 104 11.58 9.45 -0.60
C VAL A 104 12.63 8.83 0.34
N GLN A 105 12.18 7.90 1.19
CA GLN A 105 13.07 7.10 2.04
C GLN A 105 13.19 5.69 1.46
N ILE A 106 14.39 5.12 1.44
CA ILE A 106 14.60 3.73 1.04
C ILE A 106 15.00 2.94 2.29
N ALA A 107 14.27 1.87 2.58
CA ALA A 107 14.58 0.92 3.64
C ALA A 107 14.92 -0.43 3.01
N TYR A 108 15.92 -1.12 3.54
CA TYR A 108 16.35 -2.43 3.06
C TYR A 108 16.19 -3.47 4.16
N VAL A 109 15.76 -4.66 3.78
CA VAL A 109 15.67 -5.82 4.66
C VAL A 109 16.56 -6.92 4.10
N GLY A 110 17.58 -7.29 4.86
CA GLY A 110 18.50 -8.37 4.55
C GLY A 110 18.75 -9.24 5.79
N GLU A 111 19.18 -10.48 5.55
CA GLU A 111 19.52 -11.42 6.61
C GLU A 111 20.91 -12.00 6.32
N VAL A 112 21.74 -12.09 7.37
CA VAL A 112 22.96 -12.91 7.36
C VAL A 112 22.72 -14.11 8.25
N CYS A 113 22.93 -15.30 7.71
CA CYS A 113 22.80 -16.56 8.42
C CYS A 113 24.17 -17.22 8.51
N GLY A 114 24.55 -17.72 9.68
CA GLY A 114 25.78 -18.49 9.85
C GLY A 114 26.48 -18.26 11.19
N PRO A 115 27.52 -19.06 11.51
CA PRO A 115 28.20 -19.02 12.80
C PRO A 115 28.91 -17.69 13.10
N GLN A 116 29.11 -16.83 12.09
CA GLN A 116 29.76 -15.53 12.21
C GLN A 116 28.86 -14.38 11.77
N ALA A 117 27.53 -14.58 11.71
CA ALA A 117 26.60 -13.55 11.24
C ALA A 117 26.73 -12.21 12.00
N SER A 118 27.06 -12.27 13.30
CA SER A 118 27.28 -11.09 14.15
C SER A 118 28.52 -10.27 13.81
N ASP A 119 29.46 -10.83 13.03
CA ASP A 119 30.71 -10.17 12.62
C ASP A 119 30.56 -9.49 11.24
N ALA A 120 29.39 -9.62 10.60
CA ALA A 120 29.14 -9.04 9.29
C ALA A 120 29.04 -7.51 9.36
N VAL A 121 29.75 -6.83 8.47
CA VAL A 121 29.69 -5.38 8.31
C VAL A 121 28.91 -5.04 7.06
N TRP A 122 27.84 -4.28 7.22
CA TRP A 122 27.05 -3.73 6.13
C TRP A 122 27.50 -2.32 5.81
N GLU A 123 27.77 -2.08 4.53
CA GLU A 123 28.10 -0.76 4.02
C GLU A 123 27.21 -0.46 2.81
N HIS A 124 26.87 0.82 2.66
CA HIS A 124 26.18 1.31 1.49
C HIS A 124 26.98 2.47 0.89
N ARG A 125 26.81 2.71 -0.40
CA ARG A 125 27.24 3.95 -1.05
C ARG A 125 26.14 4.46 -1.95
N VAL A 126 26.07 5.77 -2.05
CA VAL A 126 25.11 6.49 -2.88
C VAL A 126 25.90 7.14 -4.01
N ASP A 127 25.55 6.80 -5.24
CA ASP A 127 26.28 7.11 -6.46
C ASP A 127 27.77 6.73 -6.33
N ASP A 128 28.69 7.60 -6.77
CA ASP A 128 30.14 7.43 -6.63
C ASP A 128 30.66 7.88 -5.25
N GLY A 129 29.79 7.91 -4.23
CA GLY A 129 30.13 8.31 -2.87
C GLY A 129 31.10 7.36 -2.16
N GLN A 130 31.58 7.78 -0.99
CA GLN A 130 32.33 6.90 -0.11
C GLN A 130 31.41 5.88 0.55
N TRP A 131 31.91 4.66 0.73
CA TRP A 131 31.23 3.64 1.52
C TRP A 131 31.05 4.11 2.96
N THR A 132 29.81 4.06 3.44
CA THR A 132 29.44 4.37 4.82
C THR A 132 29.02 3.09 5.51
N SER A 133 29.69 2.78 6.63
CA SER A 133 29.28 1.71 7.53
C SER A 133 28.26 2.25 8.54
N GLU A 134 27.15 1.53 8.68
CA GLU A 134 26.23 1.75 9.80
C GLU A 134 26.30 0.56 10.73
N ALA A 135 26.28 0.84 12.03
CA ALA A 135 26.13 -0.22 13.01
C ALA A 135 24.73 -0.81 12.86
N ALA A 136 24.66 -2.11 12.58
CA ALA A 136 23.41 -2.86 12.62
C ALA A 136 22.70 -2.62 13.95
N THR A 137 21.50 -2.07 13.92
CA THR A 137 20.62 -2.06 15.09
C THR A 137 19.78 -3.33 15.08
N THR A 138 20.02 -4.23 16.02
CA THR A 138 19.20 -5.45 16.19
C THR A 138 17.75 -5.02 16.47
N PRO A 139 16.76 -5.38 15.62
CA PRO A 139 15.36 -5.09 15.91
C PRO A 139 14.86 -5.90 17.11
N ALA A 140 13.82 -5.39 17.78
CA ALA A 140 13.07 -6.18 18.75
C ALA A 140 12.33 -7.30 18.00
N GLN A 141 12.81 -8.54 18.16
CA GLN A 141 12.58 -9.64 17.22
C GLN A 141 11.11 -10.12 17.05
N PRO A 142 10.69 -10.51 15.83
CA PRO A 142 9.76 -11.61 15.63
C PRO A 142 10.46 -12.97 15.87
N GLN A 143 9.83 -13.87 16.63
CA GLN A 143 10.38 -15.16 17.11
C GLN A 143 10.90 -16.15 16.03
N GLU A 144 10.62 -15.91 14.74
CA GLU A 144 10.94 -16.88 13.67
C GLU A 144 12.38 -16.79 13.15
N ALA A 145 13.04 -15.62 13.17
CA ALA A 145 14.39 -15.47 12.61
C ALA A 145 15.48 -16.09 13.52
N THR A 146 15.32 -15.95 14.84
CA THR A 146 16.21 -16.53 15.87
C THR A 146 16.27 -18.06 15.79
N LEU A 147 15.18 -18.71 15.36
CA LEU A 147 15.10 -20.16 15.25
C LEU A 147 15.96 -20.75 14.14
N ARG A 148 16.43 -19.92 13.19
CA ARG A 148 17.28 -20.35 12.06
C ARG A 148 18.77 -20.01 12.23
N GLY A 149 19.17 -19.39 13.35
CA GLY A 149 20.54 -18.87 13.50
C GLY A 149 20.86 -17.73 12.53
N CYS A 150 19.83 -17.03 12.07
CA CYS A 150 19.93 -15.85 11.23
C CYS A 150 19.70 -14.62 12.12
N GLU A 151 20.52 -13.60 11.94
CA GLU A 151 20.32 -12.32 12.62
C GLU A 151 19.57 -11.37 11.67
N PRO A 152 18.29 -11.06 11.93
CA PRO A 152 17.55 -10.11 11.11
C PRO A 152 18.10 -8.71 11.37
N LEU A 153 18.36 -7.96 10.31
CA LEU A 153 18.80 -6.57 10.37
C LEU A 153 17.67 -5.65 9.89
N GLU A 154 17.25 -4.71 10.74
CA GLU A 154 16.60 -3.50 10.25
C GLU A 154 17.65 -2.39 10.16
N LEU A 155 17.79 -1.82 8.96
CA LEU A 155 18.69 -0.70 8.72
C LEU A 155 17.96 0.63 8.90
N THR A 156 18.72 1.62 9.36
CA THR A 156 18.32 3.02 9.51
C THR A 156 17.88 3.60 8.15
N PRO A 157 16.89 4.51 8.10
CA PRO A 157 16.56 5.23 6.88
C PRO A 157 17.81 5.96 6.34
N LEU A 158 18.23 5.63 5.11
CA LEU A 158 19.47 6.12 4.50
C LEU A 158 19.43 7.60 4.05
N GLY A 159 18.35 8.30 4.38
CA GLY A 159 18.11 9.69 3.98
C GLY A 159 17.25 9.80 2.72
N THR A 160 17.43 10.90 2.02
CA THR A 160 16.52 11.39 0.97
C THR A 160 17.22 11.41 -0.36
N PHE A 161 16.64 10.75 -1.37
CA PHE A 161 17.28 10.59 -2.68
C PHE A 161 16.51 11.30 -3.79
N THR A 162 17.23 11.72 -4.84
CA THR A 162 16.66 12.30 -6.06
C THR A 162 16.54 11.24 -7.15
N ASP A 163 15.75 11.54 -8.18
CA ASP A 163 15.63 10.65 -9.34
C ASP A 163 17.00 10.42 -10.01
N GLY A 164 17.28 9.17 -10.38
CA GLY A 164 18.57 8.75 -10.96
C GLY A 164 19.68 8.37 -9.97
N THR A 165 19.44 8.45 -8.66
CA THR A 165 20.43 8.00 -7.65
C THR A 165 20.62 6.48 -7.68
N VAL A 166 21.86 6.03 -7.78
CA VAL A 166 22.24 4.62 -7.65
C VAL A 166 22.65 4.35 -6.22
N VAL A 167 22.07 3.35 -5.57
CA VAL A 167 22.55 2.90 -4.26
C VAL A 167 23.14 1.51 -4.41
N GLU A 168 24.39 1.37 -4.00
CA GLU A 168 25.08 0.08 -3.96
C GLU A 168 25.28 -0.37 -2.52
N PHE A 169 25.25 -1.68 -2.33
CA PHE A 169 25.38 -2.33 -1.04
C PHE A 169 26.54 -3.29 -1.09
N ARG A 170 27.28 -3.37 0.01
CA ARG A 170 28.20 -4.46 0.24
C ARG A 170 28.04 -5.00 1.64
N VAL A 171 28.20 -6.31 1.75
CA VAL A 171 28.40 -6.96 3.04
C VAL A 171 29.78 -7.59 3.04
N SER A 172 30.51 -7.39 4.12
CA SER A 172 31.81 -8.01 4.32
C SER A 172 31.82 -8.85 5.58
N LEU A 173 32.49 -10.00 5.49
CA LEU A 173 32.72 -10.90 6.61
C LEU A 173 34.19 -11.33 6.57
N GLY A 174 35.04 -10.62 7.33
CA GLY A 174 36.49 -10.79 7.22
C GLY A 174 37.03 -10.28 5.88
N GLU A 175 37.62 -11.17 5.07
CA GLU A 175 38.17 -10.84 3.74
C GLU A 175 37.16 -11.11 2.59
N VAL A 176 36.01 -11.71 2.89
CA VAL A 176 34.98 -12.04 1.89
C VAL A 176 34.01 -10.88 1.76
N GLU A 177 33.79 -10.43 0.52
CA GLU A 177 32.92 -9.30 0.19
C GLU A 177 31.90 -9.74 -0.86
N ALA A 178 30.63 -9.40 -0.63
CA ALA A 178 29.56 -9.52 -1.61
C ALA A 178 28.97 -8.13 -1.87
N THR A 179 28.77 -7.79 -3.14
CA THR A 179 28.29 -6.47 -3.57
C THR A 179 27.02 -6.63 -4.40
N TRP A 180 26.02 -5.77 -4.15
CA TRP A 180 24.76 -5.69 -4.88
C TRP A 180 24.55 -4.26 -5.40
N GLY A 181 24.26 -4.14 -6.70
CA GLY A 181 24.03 -2.87 -7.38
C GLY A 181 23.70 -3.10 -8.86
N PRO A 182 23.22 -2.08 -9.59
CA PRO A 182 23.04 -2.19 -11.03
C PRO A 182 24.39 -2.53 -11.68
N ALA A 183 24.42 -3.58 -12.50
CA ALA A 183 25.64 -4.00 -13.17
C ALA A 183 26.26 -2.81 -13.93
N PRO A 184 27.57 -2.53 -13.78
CA PRO A 184 28.21 -1.49 -14.56
C PRO A 184 28.02 -1.83 -16.03
N THR A 185 27.42 -0.90 -16.79
CA THR A 185 27.29 -1.06 -18.24
C THR A 185 28.69 -0.92 -18.85
N GLN A 186 29.44 -2.02 -18.90
CA GLN A 186 30.71 -2.06 -19.61
C GLN A 186 30.42 -2.07 -21.11
N LEU A 187 30.56 -0.90 -21.73
CA LEU A 187 30.77 -0.75 -23.17
C LEU A 187 32.17 -1.29 -23.51
N VAL A 188 32.29 -2.62 -23.62
CA VAL A 188 33.48 -3.27 -24.18
C VAL A 188 33.02 -4.12 -25.36
N ASP A 189 33.40 -3.68 -26.56
CA ASP A 189 33.28 -4.43 -27.81
C ASP A 189 34.10 -5.73 -27.68
N PRO A 190 33.51 -6.94 -27.74
CA PRO A 190 34.30 -8.16 -27.69
C PRO A 190 34.94 -8.42 -29.06
N ALA A 191 36.27 -8.36 -29.12
CA ALA A 191 37.04 -8.96 -30.21
C ALA A 191 36.81 -10.49 -30.22
N PRO A 192 36.73 -11.13 -31.41
CA PRO A 192 36.46 -12.56 -31.50
C PRO A 192 37.66 -13.40 -31.02
N THR A 193 37.45 -14.18 -29.96
CA THR A 193 38.42 -15.20 -29.50
C THR A 193 38.27 -16.49 -30.32
N PRO A 194 39.37 -17.14 -30.76
CA PRO A 194 39.31 -18.36 -31.55
C PRO A 194 38.96 -19.60 -30.72
N ALA A 195 38.28 -20.55 -31.36
CA ALA A 195 37.90 -21.84 -30.79
C ALA A 195 39.11 -22.72 -30.46
N PRO A 196 39.12 -23.42 -29.31
CA PRO A 196 40.11 -24.46 -29.04
C PRO A 196 39.69 -25.82 -29.65
N ASP A 197 40.69 -26.48 -30.24
CA ASP A 197 40.68 -27.85 -30.80
C ASP A 197 40.55 -28.92 -29.70
N PRO A 198 40.06 -30.14 -30.01
CA PRO A 198 39.83 -31.20 -29.02
C PRO A 198 41.06 -32.10 -28.85
N SER A 199 41.22 -32.66 -27.64
CA SER A 199 42.14 -33.79 -27.41
C SER A 199 41.69 -34.67 -26.23
N PRO A 200 42.14 -35.96 -26.21
CA PRO A 200 41.25 -37.08 -25.95
C PRO A 200 41.50 -37.82 -24.63
N GLU A 201 40.56 -38.73 -24.34
CA GLU A 201 40.64 -40.01 -23.61
C GLU A 201 41.59 -40.18 -22.42
N ALA A 202 41.02 -40.59 -21.28
CA ALA A 202 41.49 -41.77 -20.54
C ALA A 202 40.38 -42.38 -19.65
N SER A 203 39.97 -43.60 -20.00
CA SER A 203 39.71 -44.79 -19.16
C SER A 203 40.25 -44.70 -17.72
N GLU A 204 39.77 -45.35 -16.66
CA GLU A 204 38.86 -46.48 -16.37
C GLU A 204 39.20 -46.83 -14.90
N LEU A 205 38.24 -47.11 -14.01
CA LEU A 205 38.33 -48.25 -13.10
C LEU A 205 37.04 -48.45 -12.28
N ALA A 206 36.58 -49.69 -12.30
CA ALA A 206 35.36 -50.20 -11.69
C ALA A 206 35.51 -50.53 -10.20
N SER A 207 34.38 -50.54 -9.47
CA SER A 207 34.08 -51.54 -8.42
C SER A 207 32.62 -51.51 -7.96
N PRO A 208 32.09 -52.59 -7.35
CA PRO A 208 30.75 -53.09 -7.68
C PRO A 208 29.71 -53.02 -6.55
N ALA A 209 28.46 -53.16 -7.00
CA ALA A 209 27.32 -53.84 -6.38
C ALA A 209 26.84 -53.44 -4.96
N THR A 210 25.64 -52.86 -4.91
CA THR A 210 24.55 -53.31 -4.04
C THR A 210 23.23 -53.03 -4.73
N ALA A 211 22.42 -54.06 -4.97
CA ALA A 211 21.12 -53.96 -5.62
C ALA A 211 20.02 -53.68 -4.57
N PRO A 212 19.28 -52.57 -4.65
CA PRO A 212 18.02 -52.43 -3.96
C PRO A 212 16.84 -52.90 -4.84
N SER A 213 15.86 -53.49 -4.17
CA SER A 213 14.62 -54.04 -4.72
C SER A 213 13.84 -53.06 -5.62
N PRO A 214 13.08 -53.56 -6.61
CA PRO A 214 12.27 -52.71 -7.48
C PRO A 214 11.19 -51.97 -6.68
N PRO A 215 11.02 -50.66 -6.87
CA PRO A 215 9.89 -49.93 -6.31
C PRO A 215 8.60 -50.37 -7.00
N ALA A 216 7.53 -50.47 -6.21
CA ALA A 216 6.19 -50.77 -6.70
C ALA A 216 5.75 -49.75 -7.75
N THR A 217 5.24 -50.24 -8.88
CA THR A 217 4.65 -49.45 -9.96
C THR A 217 3.55 -48.55 -9.39
N PRO A 218 3.69 -47.21 -9.46
CA PRO A 218 2.60 -46.32 -9.07
C PRO A 218 1.42 -46.52 -10.01
N GLN A 219 0.25 -46.77 -9.43
CA GLN A 219 -1.00 -46.83 -10.19
C GLN A 219 -1.27 -45.46 -10.79
N VAL A 220 -1.34 -45.41 -12.12
CA VAL A 220 -1.77 -44.23 -12.88
C VAL A 220 -3.25 -44.00 -12.61
N VAL A 221 -3.55 -43.20 -11.60
CA VAL A 221 -4.90 -42.67 -11.38
C VAL A 221 -5.17 -41.70 -12.52
N SER A 222 -6.15 -42.03 -13.37
CA SER A 222 -6.57 -41.16 -14.46
C SER A 222 -6.97 -39.79 -13.89
N PRO A 223 -6.44 -38.67 -14.43
CA PRO A 223 -6.82 -37.36 -13.95
C PRO A 223 -8.33 -37.16 -14.13
N PRO A 224 -9.03 -36.55 -13.16
CA PRO A 224 -10.43 -36.22 -13.31
C PRO A 224 -10.63 -35.34 -14.56
N PRO A 225 -11.72 -35.53 -15.31
CA PRO A 225 -11.98 -34.73 -16.50
C PRO A 225 -11.94 -33.25 -16.15
N ALA A 226 -11.06 -32.50 -16.80
CA ALA A 226 -10.93 -31.06 -16.65
C ALA A 226 -12.32 -30.44 -16.79
N THR A 227 -12.86 -29.93 -15.68
CA THR A 227 -14.09 -29.15 -15.69
C THR A 227 -13.79 -27.92 -16.53
N ARG A 228 -14.31 -27.89 -17.77
CA ARG A 228 -14.23 -26.71 -18.62
C ARG A 228 -14.85 -25.57 -17.83
N SER A 229 -14.01 -24.64 -17.36
CA SER A 229 -14.50 -23.36 -16.88
C SER A 229 -15.30 -22.75 -18.02
N ALA A 230 -16.60 -22.59 -17.78
CA ALA A 230 -17.48 -21.94 -18.73
C ALA A 230 -16.88 -20.57 -19.03
N GLU A 231 -16.58 -20.33 -20.31
CA GLU A 231 -16.16 -19.03 -20.79
C GLU A 231 -17.28 -18.04 -20.43
N PRO A 232 -16.98 -16.96 -19.67
CA PRO A 232 -18.02 -16.04 -19.23
C PRO A 232 -18.67 -15.46 -20.47
N THR A 233 -19.94 -15.82 -20.67
CA THR A 233 -20.75 -15.26 -21.74
C THR A 233 -20.89 -13.78 -21.41
N SER A 234 -20.15 -12.94 -22.12
CA SER A 234 -20.30 -11.49 -22.11
C SER A 234 -21.73 -11.19 -22.57
N SER A 235 -22.65 -11.11 -21.61
CA SER A 235 -23.93 -10.46 -21.82
C SER A 235 -23.59 -9.02 -22.16
N GLY A 236 -23.82 -8.61 -23.41
CA GLY A 236 -23.50 -7.29 -23.96
C GLY A 236 -24.34 -6.18 -23.34
N ALA A 237 -24.40 -6.09 -22.01
CA ALA A 237 -24.88 -4.93 -21.31
C ALA A 237 -24.06 -3.74 -21.78
N GLN A 238 -24.75 -2.75 -22.34
CA GLN A 238 -24.11 -1.57 -22.86
C GLN A 238 -23.43 -0.82 -21.72
N ARG A 239 -22.10 -0.73 -21.79
CA ARG A 239 -21.27 -0.09 -20.77
C ARG A 239 -21.60 1.40 -20.70
N PRO A 240 -21.66 2.01 -19.49
CA PRO A 240 -21.91 3.45 -19.38
C PRO A 240 -20.83 4.25 -20.11
N SER A 241 -21.25 5.31 -20.79
CA SER A 241 -20.33 6.25 -21.46
C SER A 241 -19.82 7.34 -20.52
N GLY A 242 -20.41 7.50 -19.34
CA GLY A 242 -20.09 8.51 -18.32
C GLY A 242 -19.60 7.90 -17.01
N PRO A 243 -19.16 8.75 -16.07
CA PRO A 243 -18.98 8.35 -14.67
C PRO A 243 -20.26 7.75 -14.08
N VAL A 244 -20.10 6.80 -13.17
CA VAL A 244 -21.21 6.12 -12.49
C VAL A 244 -21.26 6.55 -11.03
N GLU A 245 -22.40 7.06 -10.55
CA GLU A 245 -22.66 7.30 -9.13
C GLU A 245 -23.85 6.44 -8.68
N LEU A 246 -23.61 5.41 -7.86
CA LEU A 246 -24.67 4.55 -7.35
C LEU A 246 -24.29 3.80 -6.06
N THR A 247 -25.32 3.33 -5.35
CA THR A 247 -25.20 2.31 -4.29
C THR A 247 -25.53 0.95 -4.87
N ALA A 248 -24.66 -0.03 -4.68
CA ALA A 248 -24.79 -1.39 -5.19
C ALA A 248 -25.06 -2.39 -4.07
N GLU A 249 -25.74 -3.48 -4.41
CA GLU A 249 -25.96 -4.59 -3.49
C GLU A 249 -24.73 -5.52 -3.45
N VAL A 250 -24.51 -6.17 -2.31
CA VAL A 250 -23.49 -7.23 -2.20
C VAL A 250 -23.83 -8.38 -3.15
N GLY A 251 -22.85 -8.83 -3.93
CA GLY A 251 -22.99 -9.82 -4.99
C GLY A 251 -23.33 -9.23 -6.36
N GLN A 252 -23.75 -7.97 -6.43
CA GLN A 252 -24.00 -7.28 -7.69
C GLN A 252 -22.66 -6.86 -8.33
N THR A 253 -22.51 -7.12 -9.63
CA THR A 253 -21.41 -6.57 -10.43
C THR A 253 -21.85 -5.25 -11.03
N VAL A 254 -21.08 -4.20 -10.77
CA VAL A 254 -21.28 -2.87 -11.32
C VAL A 254 -20.30 -2.66 -12.47
N SER A 255 -20.83 -2.42 -13.67
CA SER A 255 -20.02 -2.06 -14.83
C SER A 255 -19.83 -0.55 -14.89
N THR A 256 -18.60 -0.08 -14.72
CA THR A 256 -18.21 1.31 -14.99
C THR A 256 -17.77 1.47 -16.44
N ARG A 257 -17.18 2.60 -16.86
CA ARG A 257 -16.69 2.77 -18.25
C ARG A 257 -15.52 1.83 -18.61
N TYR A 258 -14.75 1.36 -17.63
CA TYR A 258 -13.54 0.57 -17.90
C TYR A 258 -13.40 -0.69 -17.05
N PHE A 259 -14.10 -0.75 -15.92
CA PHE A 259 -13.98 -1.86 -14.97
C PHE A 259 -15.35 -2.49 -14.69
N ASP A 260 -15.32 -3.78 -14.34
CA ASP A 260 -16.44 -4.44 -13.68
C ASP A 260 -16.02 -4.69 -12.23
N VAL A 261 -16.80 -4.14 -11.29
CA VAL A 261 -16.49 -4.15 -9.86
C VAL A 261 -17.58 -4.91 -9.12
N THR A 262 -17.17 -5.89 -8.33
CA THR A 262 -18.09 -6.73 -7.54
C THR A 262 -17.58 -6.77 -6.10
N VAL A 263 -18.43 -6.46 -5.14
CA VAL A 263 -18.22 -6.80 -3.73
C VAL A 263 -19.04 -8.05 -3.44
N THR A 264 -18.38 -9.18 -3.21
CA THR A 264 -19.07 -10.46 -3.03
C THR A 264 -19.45 -10.73 -1.57
N GLU A 265 -18.76 -10.08 -0.64
CA GLU A 265 -18.92 -10.32 0.79
C GLU A 265 -18.47 -9.07 1.55
N LEU A 266 -19.21 -8.72 2.60
CA LEU A 266 -18.86 -7.72 3.60
C LEU A 266 -18.82 -8.42 4.95
N ALA A 267 -17.78 -8.19 5.74
CA ALA A 267 -17.58 -8.87 7.01
C ALA A 267 -17.05 -7.89 8.07
N THR A 268 -17.48 -8.12 9.31
CA THR A 268 -16.88 -7.59 10.52
C THR A 268 -16.38 -8.75 11.35
N ASP A 269 -15.33 -8.57 12.14
CA ASP A 269 -14.98 -9.58 13.13
C ASP A 269 -15.96 -9.54 14.32
N ASP A 270 -15.89 -10.56 15.18
CA ASP A 270 -16.80 -10.68 16.34
C ASP A 270 -16.67 -9.51 17.33
N SER A 271 -15.55 -8.77 17.29
CA SER A 271 -15.30 -7.62 18.16
C SER A 271 -15.71 -6.28 17.55
N GLY A 272 -16.07 -6.24 16.26
CA GLY A 272 -16.36 -5.00 15.53
C GLY A 272 -15.12 -4.11 15.30
N LEU A 273 -13.92 -4.60 15.62
CA LEU A 273 -12.66 -3.85 15.50
C LEU A 273 -12.03 -4.00 14.13
N ALA A 274 -12.36 -5.07 13.38
CA ALA A 274 -11.89 -5.29 12.03
C ALA A 274 -13.06 -5.34 11.04
N TRP A 275 -12.84 -4.73 9.89
CA TRP A 275 -13.81 -4.61 8.80
C TRP A 275 -13.17 -5.08 7.49
N GLY A 276 -13.89 -5.85 6.71
CA GLY A 276 -13.40 -6.47 5.49
C GLY A 276 -14.45 -6.49 4.39
N ALA A 277 -14.00 -6.30 3.16
CA ALA A 277 -14.80 -6.49 1.96
C ALA A 277 -14.07 -7.38 0.97
N LYS A 278 -14.70 -8.46 0.54
CA LYS A 278 -14.17 -9.35 -0.48
C LYS A 278 -14.56 -8.81 -1.85
N VAL A 279 -13.56 -8.37 -2.60
CA VAL A 279 -13.78 -7.63 -3.85
C VAL A 279 -13.21 -8.38 -5.05
N GLN A 280 -13.79 -8.11 -6.21
CA GLN A 280 -13.28 -8.47 -7.52
C GLN A 280 -13.35 -7.24 -8.42
N VAL A 281 -12.24 -6.88 -9.06
CA VAL A 281 -12.17 -5.82 -10.07
C VAL A 281 -11.63 -6.42 -11.36
N CYS A 282 -12.41 -6.38 -12.43
CA CYS A 282 -12.01 -6.88 -13.74
C CYS A 282 -11.76 -5.72 -14.69
N TYR A 283 -10.62 -5.72 -15.38
CA TYR A 283 -10.34 -4.74 -16.42
C TYR A 283 -11.09 -5.12 -17.68
N ALA A 284 -12.12 -4.35 -18.05
CA ALA A 284 -13.15 -4.83 -18.96
C ALA A 284 -13.30 -3.98 -20.24
N ALA A 285 -12.74 -2.78 -20.28
CA ALA A 285 -12.59 -2.00 -21.52
C ALA A 285 -11.33 -1.11 -21.48
N PRO A 286 -10.61 -0.92 -22.60
CA PRO A 286 -9.43 -0.05 -22.65
C PRO A 286 -9.71 1.39 -22.21
N HIS A 287 -8.81 1.99 -21.41
CA HIS A 287 -8.86 3.43 -21.06
C HIS A 287 -7.67 4.21 -21.61
N PRO A 288 -7.78 5.54 -21.79
CA PRO A 288 -6.70 6.38 -22.37
C PRO A 288 -5.40 6.35 -21.57
N GLU A 289 -5.49 6.15 -20.26
CA GLU A 289 -4.36 6.17 -19.32
C GLU A 289 -3.76 4.78 -19.04
N GLN A 290 -4.14 3.75 -19.81
CA GLN A 290 -3.54 2.43 -19.66
C GLN A 290 -2.04 2.48 -20.03
N ASN A 291 -1.26 1.55 -19.49
CA ASN A 291 0.16 1.42 -19.84
C ASN A 291 0.34 1.11 -21.34
N ALA A 292 1.54 1.37 -21.86
CA ALA A 292 1.86 1.11 -23.27
C ALA A 292 1.71 -0.36 -23.69
N ASP A 293 1.80 -1.30 -22.75
CA ASP A 293 1.57 -2.74 -22.95
C ASP A 293 0.10 -3.16 -22.83
N ALA A 294 -0.82 -2.18 -22.80
CA ALA A 294 -2.25 -2.33 -22.61
C ALA A 294 -2.65 -2.95 -21.26
N THR A 295 -1.80 -2.84 -20.24
CA THR A 295 -2.16 -3.16 -18.86
C THR A 295 -2.70 -1.94 -18.11
N THR A 296 -3.47 -2.18 -17.05
CA THR A 296 -3.87 -1.15 -16.09
C THR A 296 -3.59 -1.59 -14.66
N ARG A 297 -3.27 -0.64 -13.77
CA ARG A 297 -3.03 -0.92 -12.36
C ARG A 297 -4.34 -0.93 -11.59
N THR A 298 -4.55 -1.99 -10.83
CA THR A 298 -5.55 -2.03 -9.75
C THR A 298 -4.83 -2.01 -8.41
N SER A 299 -5.32 -1.24 -7.44
CA SER A 299 -4.68 -1.04 -6.11
C SER A 299 -5.74 -0.79 -5.03
N LEU A 300 -5.28 -0.56 -3.79
CA LEU A 300 -6.13 -0.15 -2.67
C LEU A 300 -6.57 1.32 -2.74
N ASP A 301 -5.96 2.15 -3.60
CA ASP A 301 -6.16 3.60 -3.61
C ASP A 301 -7.58 4.07 -3.90
N PRO A 302 -8.36 3.40 -4.80
CA PRO A 302 -9.75 3.76 -5.05
C PRO A 302 -10.69 3.40 -3.90
N TRP A 303 -10.25 2.57 -2.95
CA TRP A 303 -11.10 2.05 -1.90
C TRP A 303 -11.07 2.96 -0.67
N SER A 304 -12.24 3.23 -0.12
CA SER A 304 -12.39 3.99 1.12
C SER A 304 -13.52 3.44 1.97
N PHE A 305 -13.39 3.59 3.28
CA PHE A 305 -14.45 3.34 4.24
C PHE A 305 -15.02 4.67 4.71
N SER A 306 -16.34 4.74 4.85
CA SER A 306 -16.95 5.81 5.63
C SER A 306 -16.64 5.53 7.09
N VAL A 307 -16.06 6.47 7.81
CA VAL A 307 -15.78 6.37 9.24
C VAL A 307 -16.68 7.34 9.97
N GLN A 308 -17.44 6.83 10.93
CA GLN A 308 -18.30 7.60 11.81
C GLN A 308 -17.90 7.32 13.26
N ASP A 309 -17.67 8.39 14.02
CA ASP A 309 -17.48 8.33 15.46
C ASP A 309 -18.85 8.32 16.15
N GLY A 310 -19.14 7.27 16.93
CA GLY A 310 -20.39 7.12 17.66
C GLY A 310 -20.56 8.06 18.86
N GLU A 311 -19.47 8.65 19.37
CA GLU A 311 -19.48 9.47 20.58
C GLU A 311 -19.54 10.98 20.29
N GLY A 312 -19.20 11.38 19.07
CA GLY A 312 -19.09 12.79 18.66
C GLY A 312 -20.43 13.41 18.21
N PRO A 313 -20.75 14.65 18.63
CA PRO A 313 -21.91 15.36 18.08
C PRO A 313 -21.67 15.75 16.62
N GLY A 314 -22.29 15.02 15.69
CA GLY A 314 -22.75 15.55 14.40
C GLY A 314 -21.72 15.75 13.30
N THR A 315 -20.51 15.19 13.39
CA THR A 315 -19.68 15.06 12.20
C THR A 315 -20.23 13.90 11.37
N GLY A 316 -20.78 14.21 10.20
CA GLY A 316 -21.20 13.19 9.24
C GLY A 316 -20.05 12.23 8.87
N PRO A 317 -20.35 11.12 8.18
CA PRO A 317 -19.35 10.14 7.80
C PRO A 317 -18.20 10.78 7.03
N GLN A 318 -16.96 10.51 7.46
CA GLN A 318 -15.76 10.91 6.74
C GLN A 318 -15.25 9.76 5.89
N TRP A 319 -14.86 10.01 4.64
CA TRP A 319 -14.27 8.98 3.80
C TRP A 319 -12.76 8.92 4.01
N ILE A 320 -12.29 7.81 4.57
CA ILE A 320 -10.86 7.54 4.76
C ILE A 320 -10.45 6.43 3.78
N LYS A 321 -9.34 6.62 3.06
CA LYS A 321 -8.85 5.58 2.14
C LYS A 321 -8.46 4.33 2.91
N ALA A 322 -8.74 3.17 2.35
CA ALA A 322 -8.41 1.89 2.98
C ALA A 322 -6.92 1.76 3.30
N ARG A 323 -6.05 2.31 2.44
CA ARG A 323 -4.59 2.32 2.63
C ARG A 323 -4.11 3.23 3.78
N ASP A 324 -4.92 4.21 4.17
CA ASP A 324 -4.58 5.18 5.23
C ASP A 324 -5.10 4.70 6.61
N LEU A 325 -5.86 3.60 6.63
CA LEU A 325 -6.31 2.93 7.84
C LEU A 325 -5.33 1.80 8.20
N PRO A 326 -5.17 1.45 9.48
CA PRO A 326 -4.34 0.31 9.86
C PRO A 326 -4.85 -0.97 9.17
N PRO A 327 -3.98 -1.74 8.50
CA PRO A 327 -4.41 -2.92 7.77
C PRO A 327 -4.78 -4.06 8.72
N SER A 328 -5.81 -4.84 8.36
CA SER A 328 -6.11 -6.09 9.04
C SER A 328 -5.49 -7.30 8.32
N THR A 329 -5.31 -8.41 9.03
CA THR A 329 -4.88 -9.71 8.47
C THR A 329 -5.90 -10.82 8.69
N ARG A 330 -7.12 -10.47 9.17
CA ARG A 330 -8.16 -11.43 9.56
C ARG A 330 -8.70 -12.25 8.39
N TRP A 331 -8.71 -11.68 7.19
CA TRP A 331 -9.18 -12.35 5.97
C TRP A 331 -8.05 -12.51 4.95
N SER A 332 -8.11 -13.60 4.18
CA SER A 332 -7.06 -13.97 3.21
C SER A 332 -7.65 -14.51 1.91
N PRO A 333 -7.02 -14.23 0.74
CA PRO A 333 -5.88 -13.34 0.56
C PRO A 333 -6.28 -11.86 0.64
N GLY A 334 -5.39 -11.00 1.15
CA GLY A 334 -5.56 -9.55 1.11
C GLY A 334 -5.55 -9.02 -0.33
N TYR A 335 -6.24 -7.91 -0.57
CA TYR A 335 -6.26 -7.26 -1.88
C TYR A 335 -4.93 -6.55 -2.11
N ALA A 336 -4.15 -7.05 -3.08
CA ALA A 336 -2.84 -6.51 -3.42
C ALA A 336 -2.88 -5.77 -4.76
N THR A 337 -1.96 -4.81 -4.95
CA THR A 337 -1.80 -4.13 -6.22
C THR A 337 -1.43 -5.11 -7.33
N LYS A 338 -2.07 -4.99 -8.50
CA LYS A 338 -1.82 -5.86 -9.65
C LYS A 338 -2.02 -5.12 -10.98
N LEU A 339 -1.14 -5.37 -11.94
CA LEU A 339 -1.33 -5.00 -13.34
C LEU A 339 -2.23 -6.03 -14.02
N LEU A 340 -3.30 -5.56 -14.65
CA LEU A 340 -4.29 -6.38 -15.34
C LEU A 340 -4.25 -6.11 -16.84
N LYS A 341 -4.25 -7.18 -17.64
CA LYS A 341 -4.61 -7.09 -19.06
C LYS A 341 -6.12 -7.05 -19.24
N LEU A 342 -6.57 -6.61 -20.41
CA LEU A 342 -7.99 -6.61 -20.75
C LEU A 342 -8.58 -8.03 -20.60
N GLY A 343 -9.66 -8.14 -19.83
CA GLY A 343 -10.33 -9.38 -19.46
C GLY A 343 -9.83 -10.04 -18.17
N GLU A 344 -8.72 -9.57 -17.59
CA GLU A 344 -8.21 -10.10 -16.32
C GLU A 344 -8.87 -9.44 -15.11
N CYS A 345 -8.85 -10.15 -13.97
CA CYS A 345 -9.38 -9.67 -12.71
C CYS A 345 -8.34 -9.70 -11.59
N ASN A 346 -8.48 -8.77 -10.66
CA ASN A 346 -7.85 -8.76 -9.36
C ASN A 346 -8.89 -9.07 -8.28
N ARG A 347 -8.53 -9.89 -7.29
CA ARG A 347 -9.42 -10.39 -6.24
C ARG A 347 -8.69 -10.40 -4.91
N GLY A 348 -9.42 -10.11 -3.83
CA GLY A 348 -8.88 -10.17 -2.48
C GLY A 348 -9.75 -9.41 -1.49
N TRP A 349 -9.29 -9.37 -0.24
CA TRP A 349 -9.94 -8.65 0.84
C TRP A 349 -9.37 -7.24 0.99
N VAL A 350 -10.22 -6.22 0.84
CA VAL A 350 -9.94 -4.86 1.30
C VAL A 350 -10.32 -4.84 2.78
N GLN A 351 -9.33 -4.78 3.67
CA GLN A 351 -9.54 -5.01 5.10
C GLN A 351 -8.75 -4.04 5.98
N VAL A 352 -9.38 -3.57 7.04
CA VAL A 352 -8.86 -2.54 7.95
C VAL A 352 -9.20 -2.89 9.40
N GLU A 353 -8.36 -2.45 10.33
CA GLU A 353 -8.52 -2.63 11.78
C GLU A 353 -8.27 -1.29 12.47
N PRO A 354 -9.26 -0.38 12.51
CA PRO A 354 -9.07 0.98 13.05
C PRO A 354 -8.60 1.02 14.50
N GLY A 355 -8.76 -0.07 15.25
CA GLY A 355 -8.30 -0.23 16.63
C GLY A 355 -9.13 0.52 17.68
N ASN A 356 -10.10 1.32 17.25
CA ASN A 356 -11.04 2.01 18.12
C ASN A 356 -12.44 1.35 18.00
N PRO A 357 -13.00 0.77 19.09
CA PRO A 357 -14.31 0.13 19.08
C PRO A 357 -15.49 1.09 18.82
N ASP A 358 -15.29 2.39 19.03
CA ASP A 358 -16.35 3.39 18.87
C ASP A 358 -16.48 3.89 17.42
N LEU A 359 -15.56 3.48 16.54
CA LEU A 359 -15.62 3.77 15.12
C LEU A 359 -16.52 2.78 14.38
N PHE A 360 -17.51 3.32 13.70
CA PHE A 360 -18.43 2.57 12.86
C PHE A 360 -18.10 2.80 11.38
N LEU A 361 -17.99 1.72 10.60
CA LEU A 361 -17.63 1.77 9.18
C LEU A 361 -18.79 1.32 8.26
N PRO A 362 -19.90 2.08 8.19
CA PRO A 362 -21.15 1.60 7.57
C PRO A 362 -21.07 1.35 6.07
N THR A 363 -20.11 1.93 5.36
CA THR A 363 -20.12 1.96 3.90
C THR A 363 -18.71 1.81 3.35
N LEU A 364 -18.57 0.93 2.36
CA LEU A 364 -17.40 0.83 1.50
C LEU A 364 -17.65 1.63 0.22
N ARG A 365 -16.64 2.36 -0.26
CA ARG A 365 -16.69 3.12 -1.51
C ARG A 365 -15.53 2.76 -2.43
N TYR A 366 -15.83 2.59 -3.72
CA TYR A 366 -14.87 2.50 -4.82
C TYR A 366 -14.97 3.77 -5.66
N ALA A 367 -13.92 4.58 -5.65
CA ALA A 367 -13.85 5.85 -6.37
C ALA A 367 -12.45 6.07 -6.99
N PRO A 368 -12.18 5.50 -8.18
CA PRO A 368 -10.91 5.71 -8.87
C PRO A 368 -10.78 7.17 -9.30
N ALA A 369 -9.63 7.78 -9.02
CA ALA A 369 -9.39 9.22 -9.22
C ALA A 369 -9.50 9.67 -10.68
N ASP A 370 -9.23 8.76 -11.63
CA ASP A 370 -9.08 9.07 -13.04
C ASP A 370 -10.42 9.05 -13.82
N PHE A 371 -11.48 8.50 -13.21
CA PHE A 371 -12.74 8.20 -13.93
C PHE A 371 -13.99 8.81 -13.32
N ASP A 372 -13.88 9.48 -12.17
CA ASP A 372 -14.99 10.10 -11.42
C ASP A 372 -16.13 9.12 -11.06
N ASP A 373 -15.89 7.81 -11.12
CA ASP A 373 -16.85 6.80 -10.65
C ASP A 373 -16.96 6.89 -9.12
N ASP A 374 -18.15 6.71 -8.56
CA ASP A 374 -18.43 6.61 -7.11
C ASP A 374 -19.46 5.50 -6.87
N VAL A 375 -18.95 4.32 -6.53
CA VAL A 375 -19.77 3.14 -6.25
C VAL A 375 -19.69 2.79 -4.77
N ARG A 376 -20.84 2.60 -4.13
CA ARG A 376 -20.93 2.39 -2.67
C ARG A 376 -21.62 1.07 -2.32
N TRP A 377 -21.18 0.43 -1.24
CA TRP A 377 -21.81 -0.76 -0.66
C TRP A 377 -22.01 -0.55 0.83
N GLU A 378 -23.23 -0.78 1.30
CA GLU A 378 -23.60 -0.64 2.70
C GLU A 378 -23.37 -1.97 3.44
N PHE A 379 -22.73 -1.89 4.61
CA PHE A 379 -22.67 -3.00 5.56
C PHE A 379 -24.06 -3.11 6.19
N ASN A 380 -24.84 -4.10 5.75
CA ASN A 380 -26.11 -4.43 6.39
C ASN A 380 -25.82 -4.97 7.80
N GLY A 381 -26.13 -4.15 8.81
CA GLY A 381 -26.01 -4.51 10.23
C GLY A 381 -27.10 -5.46 10.73
#